data_AF-A0A3M8CK67-F1
#
_entry.id   AF-A0A3M8CK67-F1
#
_cell.length_a   1.000
_cell.length_b   1.000
_cell.length_c   1.000
_cell.angle_alpha   90.00
_cell.angle_beta   90.00
_cell.angle_gamma   90.00
#
_symmetry.space_group_name_H-M   'P 1'
#
loop_
_entity.id
_entity.type
_entity.pdbx_description
1 polymer ?
#
loop_
_entity_poly.entity_id
_entity_poly.type
_entity_poly.pdbx_seq_one_letter_code
_entity_poly.pdbx_strand_id
1 'polypeptide(L)'
;YISTKCRITVSGALQRPVFQINMSMKGNLLAYTGSKDLENPDEMNAVQEQLEKEMEKSLSKTLIRLQKKGLDPVGFGEHLRAKYDGEWSREKGDDYLANAVFHTRVALKLIRYGTISGKK
;
A
#
# COMPACT_ATOMS: atom_id res chain seq x y z
N TYR A 1 -8.24 15.31 6.90
CA TYR A 1 -8.93 14.66 5.76
C TYR A 1 -7.95 13.72 5.08
N ILE A 2 -8.36 12.49 4.78
CA ILE A 2 -7.58 11.51 4.01
C ILE A 2 -8.54 10.83 3.04
N SER A 3 -8.11 10.66 1.80
CA SER A 3 -8.81 9.93 0.74
C SER A 3 -7.85 8.92 0.12
N THR A 4 -8.32 7.69 -0.08
CA THR A 4 -7.50 6.58 -0.57
C THR A 4 -8.22 5.89 -1.70
N LYS A 5 -7.47 5.54 -2.75
CA LYS A 5 -7.90 4.63 -3.80
C LYS A 5 -6.88 3.51 -3.90
N CYS A 6 -7.33 2.27 -3.76
CA CYS A 6 -6.49 1.09 -3.93
C CYS A 6 -6.91 0.35 -5.21
N ARG A 7 -5.93 -0.09 -5.99
CA ARG A 7 -6.12 -1.00 -7.12
C ARG A 7 -5.18 -2.17 -6.97
N ILE A 8 -5.75 -3.37 -7.00
CA ILE A 8 -5.03 -4.64 -6.93
C ILE A 8 -5.22 -5.34 -8.26
N THR A 9 -4.11 -5.75 -8.88
CA THR A 9 -4.12 -6.63 -10.04
C THR A 9 -3.22 -7.83 -9.81
N VAL A 10 -3.54 -8.94 -10.46
CA VAL A 10 -2.79 -10.20 -10.32
C VAL A 10 -2.21 -10.59 -11.67
N SER A 11 -0.92 -10.85 -11.72
CA SER A 11 -0.19 -11.39 -12.88
C SER A 11 0.54 -12.69 -12.49
N GLY A 12 1.33 -13.25 -13.41
CA GLY A 12 2.09 -14.50 -13.17
C GLY A 12 1.25 -15.77 -13.29
N ALA A 13 1.83 -16.88 -12.81
CA ALA A 13 1.21 -18.20 -12.75
C ALA A 13 0.54 -18.42 -11.37
N LEU A 14 -0.44 -19.33 -11.30
CA LEU A 14 -1.19 -19.60 -10.08
C LEU A 14 -0.30 -20.08 -8.92
N GLN A 15 0.76 -20.84 -9.20
CA GLN A 15 1.69 -21.37 -8.18
C GLN A 15 2.60 -20.30 -7.56
N ARG A 16 2.75 -19.15 -8.25
CA ARG A 16 3.55 -18.01 -7.79
C ARG A 16 2.90 -16.71 -8.27
N PRO A 17 1.74 -16.34 -7.71
CA PRO A 17 0.99 -15.19 -8.19
C PRO A 17 1.74 -13.91 -7.83
N VAL A 18 1.68 -12.92 -8.72
CA VAL A 18 2.30 -11.61 -8.51
C VAL A 18 1.20 -10.57 -8.33
N PHE A 19 1.10 -10.03 -7.13
CA PHE A 19 0.15 -8.98 -6.78
C PHE A 19 0.79 -7.61 -6.98
N GLN A 20 0.17 -6.79 -7.83
CA GLN A 20 0.51 -5.40 -8.02
C GLN A 20 -0.51 -4.56 -7.25
N ILE A 21 -0.08 -3.97 -6.14
CA ILE A 21 -0.92 -3.17 -5.23
C ILE A 21 -0.55 -1.71 -5.41
N ASN A 22 -1.42 -0.96 -6.08
CA ASN A 22 -1.24 0.47 -6.32
C ASN A 22 -2.18 1.27 -5.43
N MET A 23 -1.63 2.07 -4.54
CA MET A 23 -2.38 2.92 -3.62
C MET A 23 -2.15 4.39 -3.97
N SER A 24 -3.23 5.12 -4.23
CA SER A 24 -3.20 6.58 -4.38
C SER A 24 -3.87 7.21 -3.18
N MET A 25 -3.13 8.07 -2.48
CA MET A 25 -3.55 8.71 -1.25
C MET A 25 -3.56 10.22 -1.44
N LYS A 26 -4.57 10.89 -0.89
CA LYS A 26 -4.58 12.34 -0.71
C LYS A 26 -4.82 12.65 0.75
N GLY A 27 -4.06 13.56 1.33
CA GLY A 27 -4.14 13.82 2.77
C GLY A 27 -3.72 15.21 3.17
N ASN A 28 -3.90 15.52 4.45
CA ASN A 28 -3.37 16.72 5.07
C ASN A 28 -2.21 16.36 6.00
N LEU A 29 -1.16 17.18 6.01
CA LEU A 29 -0.07 17.08 6.96
C LEU A 29 -0.33 18.03 8.15
N LEU A 30 -0.61 17.45 9.33
CA LEU A 30 -1.06 18.20 10.52
C LEU A 30 0.08 18.74 11.39
N ALA A 31 1.24 18.11 11.31
CA ALA A 31 2.43 18.50 12.04
C ALA A 31 3.64 18.11 11.19
N TYR A 32 4.52 19.06 10.98
CA TYR A 32 5.77 18.85 10.28
C TYR A 32 6.88 19.43 11.13
N THR A 33 7.82 18.58 11.54
CA THR A 33 8.97 18.95 12.38
C THR A 33 10.28 18.83 11.61
N GLY A 34 10.22 18.66 10.28
CA GLY A 34 11.41 18.64 9.43
C GLY A 34 11.86 20.05 9.05
N SER A 35 13.02 20.12 8.39
CA SER A 35 13.64 21.40 8.02
C SER A 35 13.29 21.88 6.61
N LYS A 36 12.62 21.05 5.80
CA LYS A 36 12.29 21.39 4.41
C LYS A 36 11.20 22.47 4.32
N ASP A 37 11.32 23.34 3.33
CA ASP A 37 10.28 24.32 3.00
C ASP A 37 9.12 23.64 2.25
N LEU A 38 7.92 23.69 2.84
CA LEU A 38 6.72 23.08 2.27
C LEU A 38 6.02 23.98 1.24
N GLU A 39 6.42 25.25 1.14
CA GLU A 39 5.98 26.16 0.07
C GLU A 39 6.78 25.96 -1.22
N ASN A 40 8.01 25.45 -1.11
CA ASN A 40 8.84 25.06 -2.25
C ASN A 40 8.36 23.72 -2.85
N PRO A 41 7.99 23.67 -4.16
CA PRO A 41 7.47 22.45 -4.78
C PRO A 41 8.44 21.25 -4.78
N ASP A 42 9.74 21.49 -4.98
CA ASP A 42 10.74 20.41 -5.04
C ASP A 42 10.98 19.81 -3.66
N GLU A 43 11.01 20.67 -2.64
CA GLU A 43 11.15 20.24 -1.26
C GLU A 43 9.89 19.53 -0.73
N MET A 44 8.69 20.02 -1.08
CA MET A 44 7.43 19.33 -0.83
C MET A 44 7.40 17.95 -1.50
N ASN A 45 7.82 17.84 -2.77
CA ASN A 45 7.90 16.57 -3.46
C ASN A 45 8.86 15.61 -2.76
N ALA A 46 10.02 16.09 -2.30
CA ALA A 46 10.95 15.26 -1.53
C ALA A 46 10.33 14.74 -0.21
N VAL A 47 9.52 15.55 0.48
CA VAL A 47 8.78 15.10 1.68
C VAL A 47 7.75 14.02 1.30
N GLN A 48 6.98 14.23 0.23
CA GLN A 48 6.00 13.25 -0.23
C GLN A 48 6.66 11.92 -0.60
N GLU A 49 7.74 11.94 -1.38
CA GLU A 49 8.49 10.73 -1.75
C GLU A 49 9.04 9.98 -0.53
N GLN A 50 9.50 10.69 0.49
CA GLN A 50 9.95 10.07 1.73
C GLN A 50 8.80 9.38 2.46
N LEU A 51 7.63 10.04 2.54
CA LEU A 51 6.43 9.45 3.14
C LEU A 51 5.92 8.25 2.33
N GLU A 52 5.93 8.33 1.00
CA GLU A 52 5.57 7.23 0.10
C GLU A 52 6.45 6.01 0.38
N LYS A 53 7.77 6.18 0.42
CA LYS A 53 8.72 5.09 0.70
C LYS A 53 8.48 4.44 2.07
N GLU A 54 8.23 5.24 3.12
CA GLU A 54 7.94 4.69 4.44
C GLU A 54 6.58 3.97 4.49
N MET A 55 5.57 4.47 3.77
CA MET A 55 4.28 3.79 3.61
C MET A 55 4.41 2.48 2.85
N GLU A 56 5.17 2.45 1.74
CA GLU A 56 5.46 1.24 0.96
C GLU A 56 6.16 0.19 1.81
N LYS A 57 7.17 0.60 2.58
CA LYS A 57 7.92 -0.27 3.49
C LYS A 57 7.02 -0.83 4.59
N SER A 58 6.18 0.01 5.19
CA SER A 58 5.22 -0.41 6.22
C SER A 58 4.18 -1.40 5.68
N LEU A 59 3.63 -1.11 4.49
CA LEU A 59 2.68 -1.98 3.81
C LEU A 59 3.33 -3.32 3.45
N SER A 60 4.51 -3.31 2.83
CA SER A 60 5.27 -4.51 2.47
C SER A 60 5.54 -5.39 3.70
N LYS A 61 6.00 -4.80 4.81
CA LYS A 61 6.21 -5.52 6.08
C LYS A 61 4.92 -6.13 6.61
N THR A 62 3.81 -5.40 6.52
CA THR A 62 2.50 -5.88 6.98
C THR A 62 2.03 -7.05 6.13
N LEU A 63 2.14 -6.97 4.81
CA LEU A 63 1.77 -8.05 3.88
C LEU A 63 2.61 -9.30 4.11
N ILE A 64 3.94 -9.16 4.24
CA ILE A 64 4.84 -10.27 4.57
C ILE A 64 4.46 -10.91 5.91
N ARG A 65 4.09 -10.11 6.92
CA ARG A 65 3.66 -10.63 8.22
C ARG A 65 2.34 -11.39 8.13
N LEU A 66 1.38 -10.91 7.34
CA LEU A 66 0.10 -11.58 7.11
C LEU A 66 0.31 -12.90 6.34
N GLN A 67 1.11 -12.88 5.28
CA GLN A 67 1.49 -14.06 4.50
C GLN A 67 2.13 -15.13 5.39
N LYS A 68 3.12 -14.77 6.24
CA LYS A 68 3.77 -15.70 7.17
C LYS A 68 2.82 -16.31 8.21
N LYS A 69 1.71 -15.63 8.51
CA LYS A 69 0.68 -16.11 9.43
C LYS A 69 -0.44 -16.89 8.72
N GLY A 70 -0.39 -17.01 7.39
CA GLY A 70 -1.47 -17.61 6.59
C GLY A 70 -2.78 -16.83 6.69
N LEU A 71 -2.72 -15.51 6.86
CA LEU A 71 -3.91 -14.66 7.02
C LEU A 71 -4.17 -13.82 5.78
N ASP A 72 -5.42 -13.79 5.35
CA ASP A 72 -5.89 -12.92 4.26
C ASP A 72 -7.05 -12.00 4.71
N PRO A 73 -6.77 -10.97 5.52
CA PRO A 73 -7.82 -10.05 5.98
C PRO A 73 -8.27 -9.07 4.89
N VAL A 74 -7.62 -9.03 3.72
CA VAL A 74 -7.90 -8.06 2.65
C VAL A 74 -8.46 -8.70 1.38
N GLY A 75 -8.61 -10.02 1.35
CA GLY A 75 -9.29 -10.76 0.28
C GLY A 75 -8.44 -11.00 -0.98
N PHE A 76 -7.12 -11.18 -0.85
CA PHE A 76 -6.26 -11.59 -1.97
C PHE A 76 -6.70 -12.90 -2.63
N GLY A 77 -7.26 -13.84 -1.86
CA GLY A 77 -7.82 -15.10 -2.39
C GLY A 77 -8.92 -14.87 -3.42
N GLU A 78 -9.76 -13.85 -3.24
CA GLU A 78 -10.81 -13.50 -4.20
C GLU A 78 -10.23 -12.98 -5.52
N HIS A 79 -9.12 -12.25 -5.46
CA HIS A 79 -8.41 -11.83 -6.66
C HIS A 79 -7.76 -13.00 -7.41
N LEU A 80 -7.31 -14.04 -6.69
CA LEU A 80 -6.85 -15.28 -7.32
C LEU A 80 -8.02 -16.04 -7.97
N ARG A 81 -9.11 -16.23 -7.22
CA ARG A 81 -10.32 -16.90 -7.69
C ARG A 81 -10.86 -16.26 -8.96
N ALA A 82 -10.98 -14.92 -8.97
CA ALA A 82 -11.49 -14.19 -10.12
C ALA A 82 -10.60 -14.30 -11.36
N LYS A 83 -9.28 -14.47 -11.17
CA LYS A 83 -8.32 -14.54 -12.28
C LYS A 83 -8.13 -15.96 -12.83
N TYR A 84 -8.05 -16.94 -11.96
CA TYR A 84 -7.73 -18.33 -12.30
C TYR A 84 -8.94 -19.24 -12.09
N ASP A 85 -10.09 -18.79 -12.58
CA ASP A 85 -11.36 -19.50 -12.44
C ASP A 85 -11.23 -20.96 -12.93
N GLY A 86 -11.81 -21.90 -12.20
CA GLY A 86 -11.70 -23.35 -12.47
C GLY A 86 -10.41 -24.04 -12.03
N GLU A 87 -9.27 -23.34 -11.93
CA GLU A 87 -8.00 -23.90 -11.42
C GLU A 87 -7.80 -23.64 -9.92
N TRP A 88 -8.48 -22.63 -9.39
CA TRP A 88 -8.42 -22.23 -7.99
C TRP A 88 -9.43 -23.00 -7.13
N SER A 89 -9.00 -23.45 -5.95
CA SER A 89 -9.88 -23.93 -4.88
C SER A 89 -9.52 -23.25 -3.57
N ARG A 90 -10.46 -23.17 -2.64
CA ARG A 90 -10.24 -22.54 -1.32
C ARG A 90 -9.10 -23.20 -0.54
N GLU A 91 -9.02 -24.53 -0.58
CA GLU A 91 -7.97 -25.30 0.10
C GLU A 91 -6.57 -25.03 -0.49
N LYS A 92 -6.45 -24.83 -1.80
CA LYS A 92 -5.17 -24.51 -2.47
C LYS A 92 -4.85 -23.01 -2.48
N GLY A 93 -5.85 -22.16 -2.28
CA GLY A 93 -5.72 -20.71 -2.30
C GLY A 93 -4.73 -20.18 -1.27
N ASP A 94 -4.72 -20.79 -0.08
CA ASP A 94 -3.80 -20.43 1.00
C ASP A 94 -2.34 -20.80 0.63
N ASP A 95 -2.12 -21.94 -0.01
CA ASP A 95 -0.80 -22.37 -0.49
C ASP A 95 -0.26 -21.43 -1.59
N TYR A 96 -1.12 -20.99 -2.50
CA TYR A 96 -0.76 -20.03 -3.54
C TYR A 96 -0.45 -18.65 -2.95
N LEU A 97 -1.19 -18.23 -1.93
CA LEU A 97 -0.93 -16.98 -1.22
C LEU A 97 0.39 -17.04 -0.42
N ALA A 98 0.74 -18.19 0.15
CA ALA A 98 2.02 -18.40 0.84
C ALA A 98 3.24 -18.15 -0.06
N ASN A 99 3.10 -18.42 -1.37
CA ASN A 99 4.15 -18.22 -2.37
C ASN A 99 4.00 -16.92 -3.19
N ALA A 100 3.00 -16.11 -2.87
CA ALA A 100 2.72 -14.87 -3.58
C ALA A 100 3.85 -13.85 -3.46
N VAL A 101 4.08 -13.12 -4.54
CA VAL A 101 4.98 -11.95 -4.56
C VAL A 101 4.13 -10.69 -4.52
N PHE A 102 4.40 -9.81 -3.56
CA PHE A 102 3.72 -8.52 -3.45
C PHE A 102 4.62 -7.39 -3.92
N HIS A 103 4.16 -6.63 -4.90
CA HIS A 103 4.74 -5.37 -5.30
C HIS A 103 3.79 -4.25 -4.92
N THR A 104 4.25 -3.36 -4.06
CA THR A 104 3.46 -2.24 -3.56
C THR A 104 4.00 -0.94 -4.11
N ARG A 105 3.10 -0.08 -4.58
CA ARG A 105 3.41 1.30 -4.93
C ARG A 105 2.44 2.24 -4.23
N VAL A 106 2.96 3.26 -3.57
CA VAL A 106 2.16 4.31 -2.93
C VAL A 106 2.45 5.63 -3.62
N ALA A 107 1.40 6.34 -4.00
CA ALA A 107 1.47 7.71 -4.49
C ALA A 107 0.69 8.60 -3.53
N LEU A 108 1.34 9.59 -2.93
CA LEU A 108 0.79 10.50 -1.94
C LEU A 108 0.72 11.92 -2.51
N LYS A 109 -0.45 12.56 -2.36
CA LYS A 109 -0.60 14.00 -2.58
C LYS A 109 -1.04 14.69 -1.30
N LEU A 110 -0.18 15.54 -0.76
CA LEU A 110 -0.54 16.43 0.33
C LEU A 110 -1.36 17.59 -0.24
N ILE A 111 -2.60 17.72 0.23
CA ILE A 111 -3.53 18.78 -0.22
C ILE A 111 -3.38 20.02 0.66
N ARG A 112 -3.03 19.83 1.94
CA ARG A 112 -2.80 20.91 2.91
C ARG A 112 -1.70 20.49 3.86
N TYR A 113 -0.94 21.47 4.32
CA TYR A 113 -0.02 21.35 5.43
C TYR A 113 -0.27 22.52 6.39
N GLY A 114 -0.07 22.31 7.68
CA GLY A 114 -0.22 23.35 8.67
C GLY A 114 -0.01 22.80 10.07
N THR A 115 0.52 23.62 10.96
CA THR A 115 0.77 23.26 12.35
C THR A 115 -0.48 23.54 13.18
N ILE A 116 -1.05 22.54 13.84
CA ILE A 116 -1.94 22.82 14.98
C ILE A 116 -1.04 23.36 16.09
N SER A 117 -0.82 24.68 16.10
CA SER A 117 -0.25 25.35 17.26
C SER A 117 -1.34 25.41 18.32
N GLY A 118 -1.40 24.38 19.15
CA GLY A 118 -2.15 24.42 20.41
C GLY A 118 -1.45 25.39 21.36
N LYS A 119 -1.67 26.70 21.18
CA LYS A 119 -1.46 27.64 22.28
C LYS A 119 -2.57 27.38 23.29
N LYS A 120 -2.19 26.75 24.40
CA LYS A 120 -2.88 26.90 25.69
C LYS A 120 -2.57 28.27 26.26
#